data_AF-A0A931R633-F1
#
_entry.id   AF-A0A931R633-F1
#
_cell.length_a   1.000
_cell.length_b   1.000
_cell.length_c   1.000
_cell.angle_alpha   90.00
_cell.angle_beta   90.00
_cell.angle_gamma   90.00
#
_symmetry.space_group_name_H-M   'P 1'
#
loop_
_entity.id
_entity.type
_entity.pdbx_description
1 polymer ?
#
loop_
_entity_poly.entity_id
_entity_poly.type
_entity_poly.pdbx_seq_one_letter_code
_entity_poly.pdbx_strand_id
1 'polypeptide(L)'
;MPSAKKRLVHEPLELRILLIRGYRVILDADLARLYGVTTRVLNQGVKRNPHRFPDDFAFRLTATENAKLRSQFEASRTETLEPITDTSNRSQIVTGSQKHRDPRFRLWAFTEHGALMAANILRSRRAVQMSIYVIRAFVRLREQIAANRAILQRLAEIDKTL
;
A
#
# COMPACT_ATOMS: atom_id res chain seq x y z
N MET A 1 0.51 -20.60 38.08
CA MET A 1 0.99 -20.83 36.70
C MET A 1 0.68 -19.60 35.85
N PRO A 2 1.66 -18.76 35.50
CA PRO A 2 1.37 -17.58 34.67
C PRO A 2 1.25 -18.00 33.21
N SER A 3 0.07 -17.74 32.66
CA SER A 3 -0.33 -18.03 31.28
C SER A 3 0.60 -17.35 30.28
N ALA A 4 1.14 -18.14 29.34
CA ALA A 4 2.00 -17.67 28.26
C ALA A 4 1.24 -16.66 27.39
N LYS A 5 1.62 -15.38 27.48
CA LYS A 5 1.22 -14.34 26.52
C LYS A 5 1.56 -14.85 25.13
N LYS A 6 0.53 -15.15 24.34
CA LYS A 6 0.63 -15.38 22.89
C LYS A 6 1.23 -14.13 22.28
N ARG A 7 2.55 -14.15 22.08
CA ARG A 7 3.30 -13.14 21.34
C ARG A 7 2.76 -13.21 19.92
N LEU A 8 1.85 -12.30 19.57
CA LEU A 8 1.48 -12.09 18.18
C LEU A 8 2.73 -11.54 17.50
N VAL A 9 3.50 -12.45 16.92
CA VAL A 9 4.49 -12.11 15.91
C VAL A 9 3.67 -11.51 14.78
N HIS A 10 3.52 -10.18 14.82
CA HIS A 10 3.01 -9.44 13.67
C HIS A 10 4.11 -9.56 12.63
N GLU A 11 3.94 -10.53 11.73
CA GLU A 11 4.62 -10.50 10.44
C GLU A 11 4.47 -9.06 9.92
N PRO A 12 5.58 -8.35 9.64
CA PRO A 12 5.49 -6.97 9.20
C PRO A 12 4.71 -7.00 7.89
N LEU A 13 3.46 -6.57 7.93
CA LEU A 13 2.65 -6.39 6.73
C LEU A 13 3.44 -5.42 5.84
N GLU A 14 4.04 -5.95 4.78
CA GLU A 14 4.85 -5.16 3.86
C GLU A 14 3.98 -4.05 3.27
N LEU A 15 4.32 -2.81 3.61
CA LEU A 15 3.64 -1.64 3.08
C LEU A 15 4.14 -1.38 1.67
N ARG A 16 3.34 -1.75 0.68
CA ARG A 16 3.57 -1.38 -0.72
C ARG A 16 3.14 0.07 -0.96
N ILE A 17 4.12 0.98 -0.89
CA ILE A 17 3.95 2.38 -1.26
C ILE A 17 4.40 2.56 -2.71
N LEU A 18 3.47 2.98 -3.57
CA LEU A 18 3.69 3.18 -5.01
C LEU A 18 3.79 4.67 -5.33
N LEU A 19 4.46 5.03 -6.42
CA LEU A 19 4.48 6.38 -6.95
C LEU A 19 3.52 6.49 -8.15
N ILE A 20 2.40 7.21 -8.00
CA ILE A 20 1.37 7.37 -9.03
C ILE A 20 1.00 8.85 -9.13
N ARG A 21 1.10 9.43 -10.34
CA ARG A 21 0.87 10.88 -10.58
C ARG A 21 1.71 11.80 -9.67
N GLY A 22 2.92 11.38 -9.31
CA GLY A 22 3.78 12.10 -8.36
C GLY A 22 3.41 11.94 -6.88
N TYR A 23 2.29 11.27 -6.58
CA TYR A 23 1.88 10.97 -5.21
C TYR A 23 2.41 9.61 -4.78
N ARG A 24 2.92 9.54 -3.55
CA ARG A 24 3.14 8.27 -2.87
C ARG A 24 1.79 7.77 -2.36
N VAL A 25 1.41 6.55 -2.74
CA VAL A 25 0.08 6.00 -2.47
C VAL A 25 0.12 4.54 -2.04
N ILE A 26 -0.88 4.14 -1.26
CA ILE A 26 -1.23 2.75 -0.97
C ILE A 26 -2.54 2.40 -1.68
N LEU A 27 -2.62 1.21 -2.26
CA LEU A 27 -3.83 0.74 -2.92
C LEU A 27 -4.89 0.26 -1.92
N ASP A 28 -6.16 0.37 -2.30
CA ASP A 28 -7.32 0.02 -1.48
C ASP A 28 -7.28 -1.38 -0.85
N ALA A 29 -6.79 -2.37 -1.58
CA ALA A 29 -6.65 -3.74 -1.10
C ALA A 29 -5.63 -3.84 0.04
N ASP A 30 -4.48 -3.19 -0.08
CA ASP A 30 -3.44 -3.20 0.94
C ASP A 30 -3.88 -2.39 2.17
N LEU A 31 -4.46 -1.21 1.95
CA LEU A 31 -4.96 -0.36 3.03
C LEU A 31 -6.07 -1.04 3.83
N ALA A 32 -7.03 -1.68 3.15
CA ALA A 32 -8.12 -2.41 3.79
C ALA A 32 -7.59 -3.58 4.63
N ARG A 33 -6.61 -4.33 4.12
CA ARG A 33 -5.95 -5.44 4.84
C ARG A 33 -5.27 -4.96 6.11
N LEU A 34 -4.52 -3.85 6.05
CA LEU A 34 -3.90 -3.24 7.23
C LEU A 34 -4.98 -2.90 8.26
N TYR A 35 -6.04 -2.22 7.83
CA TYR A 35 -7.11 -1.77 8.73
C TYR A 35 -8.01 -2.90 9.23
N GLY A 36 -7.88 -4.11 8.69
CA GLY A 36 -8.66 -5.28 9.06
C GLY A 36 -10.11 -5.19 8.60
N VAL A 37 -10.35 -4.55 7.45
CA VAL A 37 -11.67 -4.42 6.82
C VAL A 37 -11.62 -4.96 5.39
N THR A 38 -12.78 -5.20 4.79
CA THR A 38 -12.82 -5.53 3.36
C THR A 38 -12.61 -4.29 2.50
N THR A 39 -12.04 -4.45 1.31
CA THR A 39 -11.88 -3.36 0.33
C THR A 39 -13.22 -2.69 0.00
N ARG A 40 -14.32 -3.47 -0.02
CA ARG A 40 -15.67 -2.94 -0.21
C ARG A 40 -16.07 -1.98 0.91
N VAL A 41 -15.85 -2.34 2.17
CA VAL A 41 -16.18 -1.51 3.34
C VAL A 41 -15.37 -0.21 3.32
N LEU A 42 -14.06 -0.31 3.07
CA LEU A 42 -13.17 0.86 2.94
C LEU A 42 -13.68 1.81 1.84
N ASN A 43 -13.86 1.29 0.62
CA ASN A 43 -14.29 2.09 -0.52
C ASN A 43 -15.70 2.67 -0.33
N GLN A 44 -16.58 1.96 0.37
CA GLN A 44 -17.90 2.47 0.71
C GLN A 44 -17.81 3.64 1.71
N GLY A 45 -16.91 3.56 2.71
CA GLY A 45 -16.65 4.65 3.65
C GLY A 45 -16.17 5.91 2.95
N VAL A 46 -15.26 5.77 1.98
CA VAL A 46 -14.74 6.87 1.15
C VAL A 46 -15.86 7.51 0.34
N LYS A 47 -16.62 6.70 -0.40
CA LYS A 47 -17.73 7.18 -1.23
C LYS A 47 -18.83 7.89 -0.45
N ARG A 48 -19.07 7.50 0.81
CA ARG A 48 -20.06 8.15 1.69
C ARG A 48 -19.60 9.49 2.24
N ASN A 49 -18.28 9.76 2.23
CA ASN A 49 -17.70 10.96 2.82
C ASN A 49 -16.82 11.71 1.83
N PRO A 50 -17.31 12.09 0.64
CA PRO A 50 -16.46 12.67 -0.42
C PRO A 50 -15.78 13.97 0.01
N HIS A 51 -16.45 14.81 0.82
CA HIS A 51 -15.87 16.05 1.36
C HIS A 51 -14.62 15.83 2.24
N ARG A 52 -14.36 14.60 2.71
CA ARG A 52 -13.18 14.22 3.50
C ARG A 52 -12.02 13.69 2.66
N PHE A 53 -12.23 13.50 1.36
CA PHE A 53 -11.24 12.99 0.42
C PHE A 53 -11.18 13.89 -0.80
N PRO A 54 -10.50 15.04 -0.70
CA PRO A 54 -10.09 15.77 -1.89
C PRO A 54 -9.15 14.91 -2.75
N ASP A 55 -8.94 15.29 -4.01
CA ASP A 55 -8.25 14.46 -5.02
C ASP A 55 -6.79 14.14 -4.66
N ASP A 56 -6.14 14.96 -3.82
CA ASP A 56 -4.79 14.74 -3.30
C ASP A 56 -4.74 13.77 -2.11
N PHE A 57 -5.89 13.43 -1.51
CA PHE A 57 -5.99 12.46 -0.41
C PHE A 57 -6.26 11.06 -0.94
N ALA A 58 -7.25 10.93 -1.83
CA ALA A 58 -7.58 9.67 -2.44
C ALA A 58 -8.18 9.87 -3.83
N PHE A 59 -7.78 9.03 -4.78
CA PHE A 59 -8.28 9.09 -6.13
C PHE A 59 -8.43 7.70 -6.74
N ARG A 60 -9.29 7.60 -7.76
CA ARG A 60 -9.42 6.36 -8.54
C ARG A 60 -8.40 6.36 -9.66
N LEU A 61 -7.68 5.26 -9.80
CA LEU A 61 -6.77 5.05 -10.91
C LEU A 61 -7.54 5.02 -12.24
N THR A 62 -6.97 5.56 -13.31
CA THR A 62 -7.53 5.41 -14.66
C THR A 62 -7.44 3.95 -15.14
N ALA A 63 -8.09 3.64 -16.26
CA ALA A 63 -7.97 2.32 -16.87
C ALA A 63 -6.52 2.03 -17.29
N THR A 64 -5.82 3.03 -17.84
CA THR A 64 -4.42 2.91 -18.28
C THR A 64 -3.48 2.74 -17.09
N GLU A 65 -3.68 3.46 -15.99
CA GLU A 65 -2.89 3.30 -14.76
C GLU A 65 -3.06 1.91 -14.14
N ASN A 66 -4.30 1.41 -14.07
CA ASN A 66 -4.55 0.05 -13.58
C ASN A 66 -3.89 -1.01 -14.45
N ALA A 67 -3.93 -0.88 -15.78
CA ALA A 67 -3.29 -1.82 -16.68
C ALA A 67 -1.76 -1.85 -16.49
N LYS A 68 -1.13 -0.67 -16.37
CA LYS A 68 0.32 -0.54 -16.09
C LYS A 68 0.72 -1.18 -14.75
N LEU A 69 -0.07 -0.98 -13.70
CA LEU A 69 0.21 -1.63 -12.41
C LEU A 69 0.10 -3.15 -12.50
N ARG A 70 -0.91 -3.67 -13.20
CA ARG A 70 -1.08 -5.11 -13.38
C ARG A 70 0.11 -5.74 -14.08
N SER A 71 0.57 -5.13 -15.18
CA SER A 71 1.73 -5.64 -15.91
C SER A 71 3.00 -5.62 -15.05
N GLN A 72 3.19 -4.60 -14.20
CA GLN A 72 4.32 -4.55 -13.27
C GLN A 72 4.27 -5.67 -12.20
N PHE A 73 3.09 -5.97 -11.67
CA PHE A 73 2.91 -7.06 -10.71
C PHE A 73 3.04 -8.45 -11.34
N GLU A 74 2.71 -8.59 -12.62
CA GLU A 74 2.88 -9.85 -13.37
C GLU A 74 4.35 -10.09 -13.71
N ALA A 75 5.05 -9.07 -14.23
CA ALA A 75 6.48 -9.16 -14.55
C ALA A 75 7.34 -9.50 -13.32
N SER A 76 7.04 -8.92 -12.16
CA SER A 76 7.76 -9.21 -10.90
C SER A 76 7.51 -10.61 -10.33
N ARG A 77 6.48 -11.33 -10.79
CA ARG A 77 6.23 -12.73 -10.38
C ARG A 77 6.98 -13.75 -11.22
N THR A 78 7.27 -13.42 -12.48
CA THR A 78 7.94 -14.32 -13.42
C THR A 78 9.45 -14.42 -13.22
N GLU A 79 10.06 -13.55 -12.41
CA GLU A 79 11.49 -13.62 -12.05
C GLU A 79 11.79 -14.62 -10.91
N THR A 80 10.78 -15.21 -10.26
CA THR A 80 10.99 -16.29 -9.27
C THR A 80 10.75 -17.65 -9.93
N LEU A 81 11.73 -18.14 -10.68
CA LEU A 81 11.76 -19.53 -11.16
C LEU A 81 12.81 -20.30 -10.36
N GLU A 82 12.35 -21.05 -9.38
CA GLU A 82 12.90 -22.37 -9.03
C GLU A 82 11.71 -23.32 -8.85
N PRO A 83 11.58 -24.38 -9.66
CA PRO A 83 10.47 -25.31 -9.56
C PRO A 83 10.79 -26.32 -8.46
N ILE A 84 10.26 -26.09 -7.26
CA ILE A 84 10.18 -27.15 -6.25
C ILE A 84 8.71 -27.42 -5.98
N THR A 85 8.28 -28.59 -6.47
CA THR A 85 7.05 -29.27 -6.13
C THR A 85 7.00 -29.51 -4.62
N ASP A 86 6.26 -28.68 -3.89
CA ASP A 86 5.45 -29.20 -2.80
C ASP A 86 4.21 -28.35 -2.56
N THR A 87 3.11 -29.07 -2.40
CA THR A 87 1.77 -28.57 -2.19
C THR A 87 1.67 -27.98 -0.79
N SER A 88 0.72 -27.05 -0.59
CA SER A 88 0.28 -26.51 0.71
C SER A 88 1.06 -25.32 1.30
N ASN A 89 1.12 -24.21 0.56
CA ASN A 89 0.92 -22.89 1.17
C ASN A 89 0.41 -21.89 0.13
N ARG A 90 -0.74 -22.24 -0.46
CA ARG A 90 -1.58 -21.29 -1.18
C ARG A 90 -2.08 -20.29 -0.15
N SER A 91 -1.33 -19.22 0.08
CA SER A 91 -1.74 -18.08 0.90
C SER A 91 -2.97 -17.44 0.23
N GLN A 92 -4.13 -18.00 0.57
CA GLN A 92 -5.44 -17.44 0.38
C GLN A 92 -5.55 -16.17 1.23
N ILE A 93 -5.00 -15.07 0.72
CA ILE A 93 -5.35 -13.75 1.25
C ILE A 93 -6.03 -12.97 0.13
N VAL A 94 -7.32 -13.25 0.01
CA VAL A 94 -8.40 -12.30 -0.34
C VAL A 94 -8.08 -11.32 -1.48
N THR A 95 -7.66 -11.86 -2.62
CA THR A 95 -8.24 -11.36 -3.88
C THR A 95 -9.26 -12.39 -4.29
N GLY A 96 -10.55 -12.03 -4.25
CA GLY A 96 -11.58 -12.84 -4.89
C GLY A 96 -11.12 -13.26 -6.28
N SER A 97 -11.44 -14.51 -6.66
CA SER A 97 -10.96 -15.16 -7.88
C SER A 97 -10.70 -14.15 -9.01
N GLN A 98 -9.43 -14.00 -9.38
CA GLN A 98 -8.97 -13.06 -10.41
C GLN A 98 -9.72 -13.24 -11.74
N LYS A 99 -10.34 -14.40 -11.95
CA LYS A 99 -11.22 -14.76 -13.06
C LYS A 99 -12.52 -13.94 -13.14
N HIS A 100 -12.95 -13.28 -12.06
CA HIS A 100 -14.23 -12.53 -12.01
C HIS A 100 -14.08 -11.04 -11.67
N ARG A 101 -12.86 -10.48 -11.64
CA ARG A 101 -12.70 -9.05 -11.34
C ARG A 101 -12.89 -8.23 -12.61
N ASP A 102 -14.09 -7.66 -12.76
CA ASP A 102 -14.45 -6.75 -13.86
C ASP A 102 -13.32 -5.73 -14.13
N PRO A 103 -12.77 -5.66 -15.36
CA PRO A 103 -11.78 -4.66 -15.77
C PRO A 103 -12.20 -3.21 -15.48
N ARG A 104 -13.50 -2.93 -15.32
CA ARG A 104 -14.05 -1.63 -14.95
C ARG A 104 -13.82 -1.27 -13.47
N PHE A 105 -13.41 -2.22 -12.64
CA PHE A 105 -13.13 -1.96 -11.22
C PHE A 105 -11.79 -1.22 -11.07
N ARG A 106 -11.85 0.10 -11.24
CA ARG A 106 -10.72 1.00 -10.99
C ARG A 106 -10.42 1.06 -9.49
N LEU A 107 -9.20 0.68 -9.12
CA LEU A 107 -8.69 0.69 -7.75
C LEU A 107 -8.67 2.12 -7.19
N TRP A 108 -8.88 2.24 -5.89
CA TRP A 108 -8.59 3.48 -5.17
C TRP A 108 -7.13 3.49 -4.72
N ALA A 109 -6.51 4.66 -4.83
CA ALA A 109 -5.19 4.97 -4.32
C ALA A 109 -5.33 6.01 -3.21
N PHE A 110 -4.58 5.84 -2.12
CA PHE A 110 -4.64 6.68 -0.92
C PHE A 110 -3.25 7.20 -0.59
N THR A 111 -3.12 8.51 -0.43
CA THR A 111 -1.92 9.11 0.16
C THR A 111 -1.91 8.88 1.67
N GLU A 112 -0.86 9.33 2.37
CA GLU A 112 -0.80 9.24 3.84
C GLU A 112 -2.00 9.92 4.52
N HIS A 113 -2.44 11.07 3.98
CA HIS A 113 -3.57 11.84 4.49
C HIS A 113 -4.88 11.10 4.21
N GLY A 114 -5.04 10.54 3.01
CA GLY A 114 -6.18 9.67 2.69
C GLY A 114 -6.25 8.43 3.56
N ALA A 115 -5.10 7.81 3.85
CA ALA A 115 -5.02 6.67 4.77
C ALA A 115 -5.48 7.07 6.18
N LEU A 116 -5.01 8.20 6.71
CA LEU A 116 -5.46 8.72 8.00
C LEU A 116 -6.97 8.99 8.01
N MET A 117 -7.49 9.67 6.98
CA MET A 117 -8.92 9.99 6.87
C MET A 117 -9.79 8.73 6.79
N ALA A 118 -9.33 7.70 6.08
CA ALA A 118 -9.99 6.41 6.06
C ALA A 118 -10.07 5.76 7.45
N ALA A 119 -9.00 5.83 8.26
CA ALA A 119 -9.02 5.31 9.62
C ALA A 119 -10.03 6.05 10.52
N ASN A 120 -10.13 7.38 10.37
CA ASN A 120 -11.08 8.22 11.10
C ASN A 120 -12.55 7.87 10.78
N ILE A 121 -12.84 7.45 9.54
CA ILE A 121 -14.18 7.04 9.13
C ILE A 121 -14.50 5.62 9.60
N LEU A 122 -13.52 4.71 9.59
CA LEU A 122 -13.71 3.33 10.04
C LEU A 122 -13.84 3.20 11.56
N ARG A 123 -13.28 4.14 12.33
CA ARG A 123 -13.40 4.25 13.80
C ARG A 123 -13.01 2.98 14.59
N SER A 124 -12.23 2.08 14.00
CA SER A 124 -11.76 0.86 14.68
C SER A 124 -10.39 1.09 15.32
N ARG A 125 -10.16 0.50 16.52
CA ARG A 125 -8.85 0.58 17.20
C ARG A 125 -7.71 0.13 16.28
N ARG A 126 -7.94 -0.93 15.50
CA ARG A 126 -6.98 -1.45 14.52
C ARG A 126 -6.69 -0.43 13.42
N ALA A 127 -7.71 0.21 12.84
CA ALA A 127 -7.51 1.21 11.78
C ALA A 127 -6.71 2.42 12.29
N VAL A 128 -6.99 2.89 13.52
CA VAL A 128 -6.22 3.98 14.15
C VAL A 128 -4.77 3.58 14.41
N GLN A 129 -4.53 2.38 14.96
CA GLN A 129 -3.16 1.92 15.20
C GLN A 129 -2.37 1.77 13.89
N MET A 130 -3.00 1.21 12.87
CA MET A 130 -2.36 0.97 11.58
C MET A 130 -2.19 2.24 10.77
N SER A 131 -3.04 3.27 10.93
CA SER A 131 -2.83 4.55 10.26
C SER A 131 -1.56 5.24 10.77
N ILE A 132 -1.27 5.15 12.07
CA ILE A 132 -0.01 5.64 12.65
C ILE A 132 1.19 4.91 12.04
N TYR A 133 1.10 3.58 11.89
CA TYR A 133 2.14 2.79 11.24
C TYR A 133 2.35 3.20 9.78
N VAL A 134 1.26 3.35 9.03
CA VAL A 134 1.28 3.83 7.64
C VAL A 134 1.97 5.19 7.53
N ILE A 135 1.54 6.18 8.31
CA ILE A 135 2.11 7.54 8.29
C ILE A 135 3.60 7.51 8.61
N ARG A 136 4.03 6.75 9.62
CA ARG A 136 5.45 6.61 9.96
C ARG A 136 6.27 6.03 8.80
N ALA A 137 5.71 5.09 8.04
CA ALA A 137 6.38 4.55 6.86
C ALA A 137 6.52 5.60 5.74
N PHE A 138 5.47 6.40 5.50
CA PHE A 138 5.53 7.50 4.52
C PHE A 138 6.55 8.58 4.91
N VAL A 139 6.63 8.94 6.20
CA VAL A 139 7.62 9.88 6.72
C VAL A 139 9.03 9.35 6.52
N ARG A 140 9.31 8.10 6.93
CA ARG A 140 10.62 7.46 6.75
C ARG A 140 11.04 7.41 5.28
N LEU A 141 10.10 7.09 4.39
CA LEU A 141 10.38 7.06 2.95
C LEU A 141 10.80 8.45 2.44
N ARG A 142 10.15 9.53 2.89
CA ARG A 142 10.55 10.90 2.51
C ARG A 142 11.91 11.27 3.06
N GLU A 143 12.20 10.92 4.30
CA GLU A 143 13.50 11.18 4.95
C GLU A 143 14.63 10.49 4.16
N GLN A 144 14.44 9.24 3.76
CA GLN A 144 15.41 8.50 2.95
C GLN A 144 15.66 9.16 1.59
N ILE A 145 14.62 9.67 0.93
CA ILE A 145 14.77 10.36 -0.36
C ILE A 145 15.50 11.70 -0.20
N ALA A 146 15.19 12.45 0.87
CA ALA A 146 15.87 13.69 1.18
C ALA A 146 17.36 13.46 1.47
N ALA A 147 17.68 12.40 2.22
CA ALA A 147 19.05 12.00 2.51
C ALA A 147 19.82 11.61 1.23
N ASN A 148 19.21 10.83 0.33
CA ASN A 148 19.83 10.46 -0.94
C ASN A 148 20.13 11.68 -1.83
N ARG A 149 19.29 12.72 -1.80
CA ARG A 149 19.54 13.97 -2.55
C ARG A 149 20.85 14.64 -2.12
N ALA A 150 21.14 14.67 -0.81
CA ALA A 150 22.40 15.23 -0.30
C ALA A 150 23.62 14.41 -0.76
N ILE A 151 23.48 13.08 -0.84
CA ILE A 151 24.52 12.19 -1.36
C ILE A 151 24.76 12.45 -2.85
N LEU A 152 23.70 12.53 -3.66
CA LEU A 152 23.79 12.81 -5.09
C LEU A 152 24.44 14.18 -5.38
N GLN A 153 24.16 15.19 -4.56
CA GLN A 153 24.81 16.50 -4.67
C GLN A 153 26.31 16.41 -4.42
N ARG A 154 26.74 15.68 -3.38
CA ARG A 154 28.18 15.47 -3.11
C ARG A 154 28.89 14.70 -4.21
N LEU A 155 28.24 13.71 -4.83
CA LEU A 155 28.81 12.97 -5.97
C LEU A 155 28.99 13.89 -7.19
N ALA A 156 27.99 14.72 -7.50
CA ALA A 156 28.07 15.67 -8.62
C ALA A 156 29.14 16.75 -8.43
N GLU A 157 29.53 17.06 -7.18
CA GLU A 157 30.66 17.95 -6.89
C GLU A 157 32.01 17.26 -7.14
N ILE A 158 32.14 15.98 -6.77
CA ILE A 158 33.36 15.18 -7.01
C ILE A 158 33.60 15.00 -8.52
N ASP A 159 32.56 14.68 -9.29
CA ASP A 159 32.66 14.50 -10.74
C ASP A 159 33.12 15.78 -11.48
N LYS A 160 32.94 16.96 -10.89
CA LYS A 160 33.43 18.24 -11.44
C LYS A 160 34.90 18.53 -11.14
N THR A 161 35.48 17.82 -10.17
CA THR A 161 36.88 18.00 -9.76
C THR A 161 37.85 17.03 -10.43
N LEU A 162 37.33 16.10 -11.24
CA LEU A 162 38.07 15.18 -12.11
C LEU A 162 38.09 15.70 -13.56
#